data_AF-A0A1M3NNA3-F1
#
_entry.id   AF-A0A1M3NNA3-F1
#
_cell.length_a   1.000
_cell.length_b   1.000
_cell.length_c   1.000
_cell.angle_alpha   90.00
_cell.angle_beta   90.00
_cell.angle_gamma   90.00
#
_symmetry.space_group_name_H-M   'P 1'
#
loop_
_entity.id
_entity.type
_entity.pdbx_description
1 polymer ?
#
loop_
_entity_poly.entity_id
_entity_poly.type
_entity_poly.pdbx_seq_one_letter_code
_entity_poly.pdbx_strand_id
1 'polypeptide(L)'
;MTTEPLEPWFETVGRGYKPLLKPIHPEGKRVLRILVFGMAASLLAPLLLALVDPPIWFAITLVVATLFLSFVVTPVWFLLKTRNRIRIVG
;
A
#
# COMPACT_ATOMS: atom_id res chain seq x y z
N MET A 1 13.13 -0.04 -25.94
CA MET A 1 12.87 0.69 -24.68
C MET A 1 14.13 0.60 -23.84
N THR A 2 14.87 1.70 -23.76
CA THR A 2 16.11 1.83 -22.99
C THR A 2 15.76 1.75 -21.51
N THR A 3 15.90 0.57 -20.91
CA THR A 3 15.74 0.38 -19.47
C THR A 3 17.00 0.88 -18.79
N GLU A 4 17.11 2.19 -18.59
CA GLU A 4 18.01 2.68 -17.55
C GLU A 4 17.57 2.03 -16.22
N PRO A 5 18.51 1.44 -15.46
CA PRO A 5 18.18 0.82 -14.19
C PRO A 5 17.63 1.91 -13.26
N LEU A 6 16.33 1.88 -13.00
CA LEU A 6 15.68 2.76 -12.04
C LEU A 6 16.33 2.55 -10.66
N GLU A 7 16.59 3.65 -9.97
CA GLU A 7 17.19 3.60 -8.65
C GLU A 7 16.34 2.74 -7.69
N PRO A 8 16.95 1.73 -7.04
CA PRO A 8 16.23 0.82 -6.17
C PRO A 8 15.79 1.56 -4.90
N TRP A 9 14.52 1.39 -4.54
CA TRP A 9 13.94 1.97 -3.33
C TRP A 9 13.84 0.97 -2.19
N PHE A 10 13.84 -0.32 -2.51
CA PHE A 10 13.73 -1.42 -1.56
C PHE A 10 14.82 -2.45 -1.80
N GLU A 11 15.26 -3.10 -0.74
CA GLU A 11 16.10 -4.29 -0.78
C GLU A 11 15.35 -5.45 -0.14
N THR A 12 15.41 -6.63 -0.77
CA THR A 12 14.96 -7.87 -0.12
C THR A 12 16.12 -8.50 0.60
N VAL A 13 16.02 -8.64 1.92
CA VAL A 13 17.06 -9.26 2.76
C VAL A 13 16.63 -10.68 3.13
N GLY A 14 17.39 -11.68 2.67
CA GLY A 14 17.24 -13.09 3.07
C GLY A 14 16.97 -14.06 1.93
N ARG A 15 17.76 -15.14 1.86
CA ARG A 15 17.44 -16.36 1.09
C ARG A 15 16.55 -17.26 1.95
N GLY A 16 15.23 -17.15 1.85
CA GLY A 16 14.32 -18.02 2.61
C GLY A 16 12.83 -17.76 2.33
N TYR A 17 11.96 -18.47 3.05
CA TYR A 17 10.49 -18.48 2.86
C TYR A 17 9.78 -17.14 3.17
N LYS A 18 10.48 -16.12 3.67
CA LYS A 18 9.93 -14.78 3.94
C LYS A 18 10.95 -13.69 3.60
N PRO A 19 11.13 -13.32 2.32
CA PRO A 19 11.96 -12.19 1.95
C PRO A 19 11.39 -10.90 2.59
N LEU A 20 12.16 -10.26 3.45
CA LEU A 20 11.77 -9.00 4.09
C LEU A 20 12.07 -7.84 3.14
N LEU A 21 11.03 -7.10 2.76
CA LEU A 21 11.16 -5.90 1.93
C LEU A 21 11.56 -4.70 2.81
N LYS A 22 12.82 -4.31 2.76
CA LYS A 22 13.37 -3.20 3.54
C LYS A 22 13.51 -1.94 2.67
N PRO A 23 12.92 -0.80 3.04
CA PRO A 23 13.11 0.44 2.29
C PRO A 23 14.53 0.99 2.52
N ILE A 24 15.27 1.22 1.43
CA ILE A 24 16.63 1.80 1.44
C ILE A 24 16.63 3.29 1.04
N HIS A 25 15.63 3.72 0.27
CA HIS A 25 15.51 5.09 -0.22
C HIS A 25 14.38 5.84 0.52
N PRO A 26 14.48 7.18 0.74
CA PRO A 26 13.41 7.98 1.33
C PRO A 26 12.06 7.83 0.60
N GLU A 27 12.09 7.72 -0.74
CA GLU A 27 10.87 7.45 -1.53
C GLU A 27 10.26 6.07 -1.20
N GLY A 28 11.07 5.03 -1.02
CA GLY A 28 10.59 3.73 -0.57
C GLY A 28 9.87 3.81 0.79
N LYS A 29 10.42 4.59 1.74
CA LYS A 29 9.75 4.84 3.03
C LYS A 29 8.45 5.61 2.88
N ARG A 30 8.36 6.54 1.92
CA ARG A 30 7.15 7.32 1.64
C ARG A 30 6.06 6.43 1.05
N VAL A 31 6.40 5.66 0.02
CA VAL A 31 5.47 4.73 -0.64
C VAL A 31 4.98 3.65 0.33
N LEU A 32 5.86 3.12 1.18
CA LEU A 32 5.47 2.18 2.23
C LEU A 32 4.52 2.82 3.27
N ARG A 33 4.79 4.06 3.68
CA ARG A 33 3.86 4.80 4.56
C ARG A 33 2.49 4.98 3.91
N ILE A 34 2.43 5.38 2.64
CA ILE A 34 1.17 5.54 1.89
C ILE A 34 0.41 4.21 1.84
N LEU A 35 1.10 3.09 1.61
CA LEU A 35 0.47 1.76 1.66
C LEU A 35 -0.14 1.49 3.04
N VAL A 36 0.64 1.69 4.12
CA VAL A 36 0.17 1.46 5.49
C VAL A 36 -1.03 2.35 5.84
N PHE A 37 -0.96 3.65 5.53
CA PHE A 37 -2.07 4.58 5.77
C PHE A 37 -3.30 4.26 4.91
N GLY A 38 -3.10 3.91 3.64
CA GLY A 38 -4.18 3.52 2.74
C GLY A 38 -4.88 2.24 3.19
N MET A 39 -4.14 1.28 3.74
CA MET A 39 -4.73 0.09 4.36
C MET A 39 -5.43 0.41 5.68
N ALA A 40 -4.83 1.24 6.54
CA ALA A 40 -5.40 1.64 7.83
C ALA A 40 -6.68 2.49 7.70
N ALA A 41 -6.90 3.13 6.54
CA ALA A 41 -8.14 3.86 6.25
C ALA A 41 -9.40 2.98 6.39
N SER A 42 -9.26 1.65 6.18
CA SER A 42 -10.34 0.67 6.40
C SER A 42 -10.83 0.62 7.86
N LEU A 43 -10.03 1.04 8.83
CA LEU A 43 -10.41 1.11 10.26
C LEU A 43 -11.04 2.46 10.62
N LEU A 44 -10.58 3.54 9.99
CA LEU A 44 -11.03 4.90 10.28
C LEU A 44 -12.39 5.23 9.63
N ALA A 45 -12.64 4.75 8.42
CA ALA A 45 -13.89 5.06 7.71
C ALA A 45 -15.15 4.53 8.43
N PRO A 46 -15.20 3.28 8.94
CA PRO A 46 -16.34 2.80 9.72
C PRO A 46 -16.51 3.58 11.04
N LEU A 47 -15.40 3.97 11.67
CA LEU A 47 -15.42 4.74 12.91
C LEU A 47 -16.01 6.15 12.69
N LEU A 48 -15.62 6.82 11.61
CA LEU A 48 -16.18 8.13 11.25
C LEU A 48 -17.65 8.05 10.83
N LEU A 49 -18.05 6.98 10.13
CA LEU A 49 -19.45 6.73 9.79
C LEU A 49 -20.33 6.56 11.03
N ALA A 50 -19.80 5.93 12.09
CA ALA A 50 -20.53 5.75 13.34
C ALA A 50 -20.80 7.06 14.11
N LEU A 51 -20.11 8.17 13.80
CA LEU A 51 -20.34 9.47 14.43
C LEU A 51 -21.39 10.33 13.73
N VAL A 52 -21.74 10.05 12.47
CA VAL A 52 -22.51 10.96 11.61
C VAL A 52 -23.92 10.42 11.31
N ASP A 53 -24.27 9.22 11.80
CA ASP A 53 -25.54 8.51 11.55
C ASP A 53 -26.08 8.66 10.10
N PRO A 54 -25.29 8.30 9.08
CA PRO A 54 -25.72 8.42 7.70
C PRO A 54 -26.77 7.36 7.33
N PRO A 55 -27.53 7.57 6.23
CA PRO A 55 -28.43 6.55 5.70
C PRO A 55 -27.70 5.23 5.49
N ILE A 56 -28.33 4.12 5.88
CA ILE A 56 -27.72 2.77 5.88
C ILE A 56 -27.09 2.41 4.54
N TRP A 57 -27.77 2.70 3.42
CA TRP A 57 -27.26 2.44 2.07
C TRP A 57 -25.99 3.23 1.74
N PHE A 58 -25.91 4.48 2.20
CA PHE A 58 -24.74 5.31 2.04
C PHE A 58 -23.57 4.78 2.88
N ALA A 59 -23.83 4.39 4.13
CA ALA A 59 -22.84 3.80 5.02
C ALA A 59 -22.24 2.52 4.43
N ILE A 60 -23.08 1.59 3.96
CA ILE A 60 -22.64 0.34 3.35
C ILE A 60 -21.79 0.61 2.11
N THR A 61 -22.25 1.48 1.22
CA THR A 61 -21.51 1.82 -0.01
C THR A 61 -20.14 2.41 0.31
N LEU A 62 -20.05 3.30 1.30
CA LEU A 62 -18.80 3.94 1.69
C LEU A 62 -17.83 2.97 2.37
N VAL A 63 -18.32 2.05 3.20
CA VAL A 63 -17.50 0.98 3.78
C VAL A 63 -16.96 0.07 2.67
N VAL A 64 -17.82 -0.41 1.77
CA VAL A 64 -17.40 -1.29 0.66
C VAL A 64 -16.38 -0.60 -0.25
N ALA A 65 -16.61 0.67 -0.61
CA ALA A 65 -15.67 1.44 -1.42
C ALA A 65 -14.32 1.61 -0.70
N THR A 66 -14.34 1.88 0.61
CA THR A 66 -13.12 2.01 1.42
C THR A 66 -12.36 0.69 1.49
N LEU A 67 -13.05 -0.42 1.75
CA LEU A 67 -12.43 -1.75 1.77
C LEU A 67 -11.79 -2.07 0.40
N PHE A 68 -12.49 -1.79 -0.69
CA PHE A 68 -11.96 -1.99 -2.03
C PHE A 68 -10.70 -1.13 -2.28
N LEU A 69 -10.72 0.14 -1.90
CA LEU A 69 -9.56 1.04 -2.00
C LEU A 69 -8.38 0.55 -1.15
N SER A 70 -8.64 0.14 0.09
CA SER A 70 -7.62 -0.28 1.04
C SER A 70 -6.99 -1.63 0.70
N PHE A 71 -7.77 -2.61 0.25
CA PHE A 71 -7.32 -3.99 0.05
C PHE A 71 -7.02 -4.35 -1.41
N VAL A 72 -7.51 -3.58 -2.38
CA VAL A 72 -7.27 -3.85 -3.81
C VAL A 72 -6.47 -2.71 -4.44
N VAL A 73 -6.98 -1.49 -4.41
CA VAL A 73 -6.37 -0.37 -5.15
C VAL A 73 -5.00 0.01 -4.57
N THR A 74 -4.91 0.18 -3.25
CA THR A 74 -3.68 0.61 -2.58
C THR A 74 -2.55 -0.42 -2.75
N PRO A 75 -2.76 -1.74 -2.55
CA PRO A 75 -1.73 -2.74 -2.80
C PRO A 75 -1.33 -2.84 -4.27
N VAL A 76 -2.29 -2.80 -5.21
CA VAL A 76 -1.99 -2.85 -6.65
C VAL A 76 -1.17 -1.63 -7.06
N TRP A 77 -1.55 -0.43 -6.61
CA TRP A 77 -0.80 0.80 -6.84
C TRP A 77 0.62 0.71 -6.28
N PHE A 78 0.79 0.18 -5.07
CA PHE A 78 2.11 -0.05 -4.46
C PHE A 78 2.98 -0.97 -5.32
N LEU A 79 2.43 -2.11 -5.77
CA LEU A 79 3.16 -3.05 -6.63
C LEU A 79 3.59 -2.41 -7.95
N LEU A 80 2.69 -1.65 -8.60
CA LEU A 80 3.02 -0.94 -9.83
C LEU A 80 4.08 0.14 -9.61
N LYS A 81 4.01 0.87 -8.48
CA LYS A 81 4.95 1.95 -8.16
C LYS A 81 6.35 1.45 -7.79
N THR A 82 6.41 0.27 -7.16
CA THR A 82 7.67 -0.37 -6.73
C THR A 82 8.25 -1.35 -7.74
N ARG A 83 7.53 -1.61 -8.85
CA ARG A 83 7.99 -2.42 -9.97
C ARG A 83 9.35 -1.92 -10.47
N ASN A 84 10.30 -2.84 -10.62
CA ASN A 84 11.68 -2.57 -11.05
C ASN A 84 12.49 -1.65 -10.11
N ARG A 85 12.02 -1.41 -8.88
CA ARG A 85 12.73 -0.62 -7.84
C ARG A 85 13.08 -1.45 -6.61
N ILE A 86 13.14 -2.77 -6.76
CA ILE A 86 13.48 -3.74 -5.71
C ILE A 86 14.81 -4.39 -6.09
N ARG A 87 15.82 -4.20 -5.25
CA ARG A 87 17.11 -4.87 -5.37
C ARG A 87 17.10 -6.14 -4.54
N ILE A 88 17.54 -7.24 -5.14
CA ILE A 88 17.66 -8.53 -4.45
C ILE A 88 19.09 -8.62 -3.91
N VAL A 89 19.24 -8.60 -2.59
CA VAL A 89 20.54 -8.78 -1.91
C VAL A 89 20.56 -10.22 -1.40
N GLY A 90 21.27 -11.07 -2.15
CA GLY A 90 21.37 -12.51 -1.90
C GLY A 90 22.64 -12.94 -1.20
#